data_AF-A0A5P9D5Y6-F1
#
_entry.id   AF-A0A5P9D5Y6-F1
#
_cell.length_a   1.000
_cell.length_b   1.000
_cell.length_c   1.000
_cell.angle_alpha   90.00
_cell.angle_beta   90.00
_cell.angle_gamma   90.00
#
_symmetry.space_group_name_H-M   'P 1'
#
loop_
_entity.id
_entity.type
_entity.pdbx_description
1 polymer ?
#
loop_
_entity_poly.entity_id
_entity_poly.type
_entity_poly.pdbx_seq_one_letter_code
_entity_poly.pdbx_strand_id
1 'polypeptide(L)'
;MGRTGTIFVAVCMAVIALSSATVLIFQFGRPFGEAVSLSLALMCTMILIHLLIGRARDRGAVSEAVDRLEERMSDIDEDVGNLEGRLTGMEQTVPRRTRAEIDPLFAEVEVLGTLVKQMAEAMADLETRVEDQQSLAPPPSMQQLPRYPQSQPAPRGFGGDVPPPYQMSPGQPPVQQPGAHAPGLEQTGPAAPAHTYAPMHGETADLDRNYGVQAPNAGDVPSHLGHPQARPDDGYASEADLPGEAGGLPQEQAAYQPNMAMRELIASALNANRVELHLQPIVSLPQRQVKFYEAFTRLRDVDGNTIEAAVFLPEAVQSGQIARIDNLLLFRSVQVIRRLISRNRNAILFCNISSLSLVDETFFPGFLEFVKANQDLADVLVFEFAQPDVAVMGPRELESLSALFETGFRFSIDRISDMKMDFNSLAGRGFKYGKLNADYLIGRREAIHGHIHPSDFGDLLHRYGMQLITDHVETENQVLELLDFDVKLAQGNLFSPPRPVRAEVLQGAPAPGPRRSAAG
;
A
#
# COMPACT_ATOMS: atom_id res chain seq x y z
N MET A 1 43.76 5.70 7.48
CA MET A 1 44.76 5.10 8.40
C MET A 1 44.74 5.90 9.69
N GLY A 2 44.23 5.33 10.77
CA GLY A 2 43.98 6.06 12.02
C GLY A 2 45.25 6.50 12.75
N ARG A 3 45.07 7.39 13.74
CA ARG A 3 46.12 7.90 14.67
C ARG A 3 46.99 6.79 15.28
N THR A 4 46.47 5.57 15.36
CA THR A 4 47.16 4.37 15.83
C THR A 4 48.31 3.94 14.92
N GLY A 5 48.16 4.05 13.59
CA GLY A 5 49.20 3.68 12.63
C GLY A 5 50.41 4.61 12.65
N THR A 6 50.18 5.92 12.78
CA THR A 6 51.26 6.91 12.89
C THR A 6 52.04 6.77 14.19
N ILE A 7 51.38 6.42 15.30
CA ILE A 7 52.03 6.16 16.58
C ILE A 7 52.92 4.92 16.48
N PHE A 8 52.44 3.85 15.87
CA PHE A 8 53.22 2.62 15.67
C PHE A 8 54.48 2.85 14.84
N VAL A 9 54.36 3.56 13.71
CA VAL A 9 55.51 3.88 12.85
C VAL A 9 56.55 4.74 13.57
N ALA A 10 56.12 5.72 14.36
CA ALA A 10 57.02 6.56 15.16
C ALA A 10 57.80 5.74 16.21
N VAL A 11 57.13 4.80 16.88
CA VAL A 11 57.78 3.89 17.84
C VAL A 11 58.83 3.02 17.14
N CYS A 12 58.52 2.46 15.97
CA CYS A 12 59.48 1.68 15.20
C CYS A 12 60.71 2.50 14.76
N MET A 13 60.51 3.75 14.30
CA MET A 13 61.63 4.64 13.92
C MET A 13 62.56 4.93 15.11
N ALA A 14 62.00 5.13 16.31
CA ALA A 14 62.79 5.36 17.52
C ALA A 14 63.61 4.11 17.92
N VAL A 15 63.03 2.91 17.82
CA VAL A 15 63.72 1.65 18.10
C VAL A 15 64.87 1.41 17.12
N ILE A 16 64.66 1.69 15.83
CA ILE A 16 65.69 1.56 14.79
C ILE A 16 66.85 2.53 15.06
N ALA A 17 66.55 3.79 15.38
CA ALA A 17 67.56 4.78 15.70
C ALA A 17 68.41 4.37 16.92
N LEU A 18 67.77 3.90 18.00
CA LEU A 18 68.45 3.44 19.20
C LEU A 18 69.33 2.19 18.95
N SER A 19 68.82 1.26 18.16
CA SER A 19 69.57 0.07 17.74
C SER A 19 70.78 0.44 16.89
N SER A 20 70.65 1.41 15.97
CA SER A 20 71.75 1.86 15.12
C SER A 20 72.86 2.56 15.91
N ALA A 21 72.50 3.37 16.92
CA ALA A 21 73.46 4.01 17.82
C ALA A 21 74.28 2.96 18.60
N THR A 22 73.60 1.93 19.10
CA THR A 22 74.21 0.83 19.85
C THR A 22 75.21 0.07 18.96
N VAL A 23 74.84 -0.26 17.73
CA VAL A 23 75.73 -0.94 16.77
C VAL A 23 76.97 -0.09 16.46
N LEU A 24 76.81 1.21 16.22
CA LEU A 24 77.94 2.12 15.93
C LEU A 24 78.95 2.20 17.08
N ILE A 25 78.47 2.16 18.34
CA ILE A 25 79.32 2.19 19.53
C ILE A 25 80.05 0.85 19.71
N PHE A 26 79.33 -0.27 19.70
CA PHE A 26 79.89 -1.56 20.10
C PHE A 26 80.63 -2.30 18.99
N GLN A 27 80.22 -2.14 17.74
CA GLN A 27 80.77 -2.91 16.63
C GLN A 27 81.79 -2.12 15.80
N PHE A 28 81.63 -0.80 15.71
CA PHE A 28 82.50 0.07 14.91
C PHE A 28 83.43 0.95 15.78
N GLY A 29 83.33 0.85 17.11
CA GLY A 29 84.18 1.59 18.05
C GLY A 29 84.05 3.11 17.93
N ARG A 30 82.92 3.62 17.42
CA ARG A 30 82.72 5.05 17.25
C ARG A 30 82.57 5.73 18.61
N PRO A 31 83.16 6.93 18.81
CA PRO A 31 82.96 7.68 20.04
C PRO A 31 81.48 8.03 20.20
N PHE A 32 81.01 8.00 21.45
CA PHE A 32 79.58 8.14 21.79
C PHE A 32 78.91 9.33 21.10
N GLY A 33 79.58 10.49 21.05
CA GLY A 33 79.07 11.70 20.39
C GLY A 33 78.82 11.51 18.88
N GLU A 34 79.73 10.84 18.17
CA GLU A 34 79.56 10.59 16.72
C GLU A 34 78.41 9.62 16.45
N ALA A 35 78.32 8.53 17.22
CA ALA A 35 77.27 7.52 17.07
C ALA A 35 75.86 8.06 17.35
N VAL A 36 75.71 8.93 18.36
CA VAL A 36 74.43 9.59 18.66
C VAL A 36 74.08 10.61 17.57
N SER A 37 75.05 11.36 17.05
CA SER A 37 74.77 12.34 15.98
C SER A 37 74.30 11.67 14.67
N LEU A 38 74.91 10.54 14.29
CA LEU A 38 74.55 9.79 13.08
C LEU A 38 73.18 9.11 13.19
N SER A 39 72.87 8.53 14.35
CA SER A 39 71.57 7.90 14.60
C SER A 39 70.43 8.93 14.68
N LEU A 40 70.67 10.11 15.25
CA LEU A 40 69.71 11.22 15.24
C LEU A 40 69.48 11.76 13.82
N ALA A 41 70.54 11.90 13.01
CA ALA A 41 70.41 12.29 11.61
C ALA A 41 69.58 11.27 10.81
N LEU A 42 69.76 9.97 11.06
CA LEU A 42 68.98 8.90 10.43
C LEU A 42 67.51 8.91 10.87
N MET A 43 67.24 9.19 12.15
CA MET A 43 65.87 9.37 12.64
C MET A 43 65.18 10.56 11.95
N CYS A 44 65.86 11.70 11.87
CA CYS A 44 65.34 12.91 11.23
C CYS A 44 65.02 12.68 9.74
N THR A 45 65.87 11.96 9.00
CA THR A 45 65.61 11.66 7.58
C THR A 45 64.43 10.71 7.40
N MET A 46 64.29 9.68 8.25
CA MET A 46 63.11 8.79 8.22
C MET A 46 61.80 9.54 8.52
N ILE A 47 61.81 10.43 9.51
CA ILE A 47 60.65 11.26 9.84
C ILE A 47 60.28 12.17 8.65
N LEU A 48 61.28 12.82 8.05
CA LEU A 48 61.07 13.69 6.89
C LEU A 48 60.45 12.93 5.71
N ILE A 49 60.98 11.74 5.39
CA ILE A 49 60.45 10.88 4.32
C ILE A 49 59.01 10.46 4.61
N HIS A 50 58.70 10.08 5.85
CA HIS A 50 57.35 9.68 6.23
C HIS A 50 56.34 10.84 6.11
N LEU A 51 56.73 12.05 6.51
CA LEU A 51 55.91 13.25 6.35
C LEU A 51 55.71 13.60 4.86
N LEU A 52 56.73 13.43 4.02
CA LEU A 52 56.62 13.65 2.57
C LEU A 52 55.66 12.65 1.90
N ILE A 53 55.74 11.37 2.26
CA ILE A 53 54.84 10.32 1.74
C ILE A 53 53.41 10.57 2.22
N GLY A 54 53.22 10.92 3.49
CA GLY A 54 51.91 11.28 4.04
C GLY A 54 51.30 12.46 3.28
N ARG A 55 52.08 13.53 3.09
CA ARG A 55 51.64 14.73 2.37
C ARG A 55 51.35 14.47 0.89
N ALA A 56 52.11 13.57 0.24
CA ALA A 56 51.85 13.17 -1.14
C ALA A 56 50.55 12.35 -1.26
N ARG A 57 50.29 11.46 -0.30
CA ARG A 57 49.04 10.68 -0.24
C ARG A 57 47.83 11.55 0.02
N ASP A 58 47.94 12.53 0.91
CA ASP A 58 46.88 13.51 1.17
C ASP A 58 46.61 14.39 -0.06
N ARG A 59 47.67 14.81 -0.78
CA ARG A 59 47.50 15.51 -2.07
C ARG A 59 46.81 14.64 -3.12
N GLY A 60 47.12 13.35 -3.19
CA GLY A 60 46.43 12.41 -4.09
C GLY A 60 44.95 12.26 -3.75
N ALA A 61 44.62 12.11 -2.46
CA ALA A 61 43.24 12.00 -1.99
C ALA A 61 42.43 13.30 -2.24
N VAL A 62 43.07 14.47 -2.09
CA VAL A 62 42.47 15.76 -2.42
C VAL A 62 42.28 15.90 -3.93
N SER A 63 43.23 15.46 -4.76
CA SER A 63 43.09 15.44 -6.22
C SER A 63 41.90 14.58 -6.64
N GLU A 64 41.80 13.34 -6.15
CA GLU A 64 40.67 12.45 -6.44
C GLU A 64 39.32 13.00 -5.92
N ALA A 65 39.32 13.80 -4.86
CA ALA A 65 38.11 14.45 -4.37
C ALA A 65 37.70 15.63 -5.27
N VAL A 66 38.68 16.35 -5.82
CA VAL A 66 38.45 17.43 -6.81
C VAL A 66 37.98 16.85 -8.13
N ASP A 67 38.61 15.78 -8.63
CA ASP A 67 38.20 15.12 -9.89
C ASP A 67 36.75 14.60 -9.80
N ARG A 68 36.37 14.00 -8.66
CA ARG A 68 34.97 13.59 -8.40
C ARG A 68 34.00 14.76 -8.27
N LEU A 69 34.48 15.93 -7.83
CA LEU A 69 33.66 17.13 -7.75
C LEU A 69 33.45 17.74 -9.14
N GLU A 70 34.48 17.74 -9.99
CA GLU A 70 34.39 18.18 -11.39
C GLU A 70 33.45 17.29 -12.20
N GLU A 71 33.54 15.96 -12.04
CA GLU A 71 32.62 15.00 -12.68
C GLU A 71 31.17 15.26 -12.26
N ARG A 72 30.91 15.43 -10.95
CA ARG A 72 29.57 15.80 -10.46
C ARG A 72 29.07 17.16 -10.94
N MET A 73 29.97 18.11 -11.15
CA MET A 73 29.59 19.45 -11.63
C MET A 73 29.21 19.42 -13.11
N SER A 74 29.90 18.58 -13.90
CA SER A 74 29.51 18.29 -15.29
C SER A 74 28.13 17.61 -15.37
N ASP A 75 27.86 16.63 -14.50
CA ASP A 75 26.56 15.96 -14.43
C ASP A 75 25.43 16.95 -14.08
N ILE A 76 25.69 17.88 -13.16
CA ILE A 76 24.73 18.92 -12.76
C ILE A 76 24.46 19.88 -13.92
N ASP A 77 25.48 20.28 -14.69
CA ASP A 77 25.29 21.16 -15.85
C ASP A 77 24.45 20.48 -16.95
N GLU A 78 24.63 19.17 -17.17
CA GLU A 78 23.80 18.39 -18.09
C GLU A 78 22.35 18.26 -17.60
N ASP A 79 22.15 18.03 -16.30
CA ASP A 79 20.82 17.98 -15.67
C ASP A 79 20.10 19.34 -15.74
N VAL A 80 20.82 20.45 -15.55
CA VAL A 80 20.28 21.81 -15.66
C VAL A 80 19.89 22.11 -17.11
N GLY A 81 20.72 21.75 -18.09
CA GLY A 81 20.39 21.89 -19.51
C GLY A 81 19.15 21.08 -19.92
N ASN A 82 19.03 19.85 -19.42
CA ASN A 82 17.84 19.01 -19.63
C ASN A 82 16.59 19.60 -18.95
N LEU A 83 16.73 20.21 -17.77
CA LEU A 83 15.65 20.89 -17.08
C LEU A 83 15.15 22.11 -17.85
N GLU A 84 16.05 22.93 -18.39
CA GLU A 84 15.70 24.09 -19.24
C GLU A 84 14.98 23.66 -20.53
N GLY A 85 15.46 22.58 -21.18
CA GLY A 85 14.79 22.01 -22.35
C GLY A 85 13.36 21.53 -22.05
N ARG A 86 13.15 20.89 -20.90
CA ARG A 86 11.83 20.43 -20.45
C ARG A 86 10.91 21.59 -20.02
N LEU A 87 11.46 22.61 -19.38
CA LEU A 87 10.72 23.82 -19.00
C LEU A 87 10.19 24.54 -20.24
N THR A 88 11.03 24.65 -21.27
CA THR A 88 10.68 25.23 -22.58
C THR A 88 9.59 24.41 -23.28
N GLY A 89 9.65 23.07 -23.19
CA GLY A 89 8.59 22.18 -23.70
C GLY A 89 7.27 22.30 -22.95
N MET A 90 7.31 22.54 -21.64
CA MET A 90 6.12 22.77 -20.79
C MET A 90 5.45 24.12 -21.10
N GLU A 91 6.22 25.20 -21.30
CA GLU A 91 5.65 26.51 -21.67
C GLU A 91 4.85 26.46 -22.98
N GLN A 92 5.20 25.57 -23.92
CA GLN A 92 4.47 25.41 -25.17
C GLN A 92 3.24 24.48 -25.08
N THR A 93 3.21 23.56 -24.11
CA THR A 93 2.11 22.58 -23.97
C THR A 93 0.99 23.06 -23.03
N VAL A 94 1.31 23.88 -22.04
CA VAL A 94 0.32 24.42 -21.09
C VAL A 94 -0.77 25.26 -21.77
N PRO A 95 -0.50 26.17 -22.73
CA PRO A 95 -1.54 26.95 -23.40
C PRO A 95 -2.54 26.10 -24.20
N ARG A 96 -2.09 24.94 -24.74
CA ARG A 96 -2.95 24.04 -25.54
C ARG A 96 -3.89 23.20 -24.68
N ARG A 97 -3.42 22.70 -23.53
CA ARG A 97 -4.27 21.92 -22.60
C ARG A 97 -5.34 22.78 -21.96
N THR A 98 -4.97 23.97 -21.49
CA THR A 98 -5.93 24.87 -20.84
C THR A 98 -7.01 25.33 -21.82
N ARG A 99 -6.69 25.50 -23.10
CA ARG A 99 -7.69 25.88 -24.12
C ARG A 99 -8.63 24.71 -24.48
N ALA A 100 -8.10 23.48 -24.58
CA ALA A 100 -8.90 22.30 -24.88
C ALA A 100 -9.88 21.89 -23.76
N GLU A 101 -9.56 22.20 -22.50
CA GLU A 101 -10.46 21.93 -21.36
C GLU A 101 -11.52 23.03 -21.14
N ILE A 102 -11.22 24.27 -21.54
CA ILE A 102 -12.10 25.42 -21.31
C ILE A 102 -13.20 25.55 -22.37
N ASP A 103 -12.91 25.26 -23.64
CA ASP A 103 -13.88 25.38 -24.74
C ASP A 103 -15.17 24.53 -24.55
N PRO A 104 -15.13 23.26 -24.11
CA PRO A 104 -16.36 22.49 -23.87
C PRO A 104 -17.17 22.98 -22.66
N LEU A 105 -16.52 23.54 -21.63
CA LEU A 105 -17.21 24.11 -20.46
C LEU A 105 -18.03 25.35 -20.83
N PHE A 106 -17.54 26.18 -21.76
CA PHE A 106 -18.32 27.33 -22.25
C PHE A 106 -19.54 26.90 -23.08
N ALA A 107 -19.43 25.82 -23.84
CA ALA A 107 -20.56 25.25 -24.57
C ALA A 107 -21.65 24.71 -23.64
N GLU A 108 -21.29 24.06 -22.53
CA GLU A 108 -22.26 23.59 -21.53
C GLU A 108 -22.99 24.73 -20.83
N VAL A 109 -22.29 25.84 -20.53
CA VAL A 109 -22.90 27.04 -19.93
C VAL A 109 -23.89 27.71 -20.89
N GLU A 110 -23.60 27.72 -22.19
CA GLU A 110 -24.52 28.24 -23.20
C GLU A 110 -25.79 27.39 -23.33
N VAL A 111 -25.65 26.05 -23.31
CA VAL A 111 -26.78 25.12 -23.29
C VAL A 111 -27.63 25.34 -22.03
N LEU A 112 -27.01 25.47 -20.86
CA LEU A 112 -27.73 25.75 -19.61
C LEU A 112 -28.50 27.07 -19.68
N GLY A 113 -27.91 28.11 -20.30
CA GLY A 113 -28.57 29.38 -20.54
C GLY A 113 -29.82 29.25 -21.44
N THR A 114 -29.76 28.44 -22.49
CA THR A 114 -30.93 28.18 -23.35
C THR A 114 -32.04 27.43 -22.62
N LEU A 115 -31.69 26.49 -21.74
CA LEU A 115 -32.63 25.69 -20.97
C LEU A 115 -33.37 26.53 -19.92
N VAL A 116 -32.65 27.44 -19.24
CA VAL A 116 -33.25 28.40 -18.30
C VAL A 116 -34.23 29.33 -19.03
N LYS A 117 -33.89 29.77 -20.24
CA LYS A 117 -34.79 30.60 -21.05
C LYS A 117 -36.06 29.86 -21.45
N GLN A 118 -35.94 28.60 -21.87
CA GLN A 118 -37.09 27.76 -22.21
C GLN A 118 -38.00 27.49 -20.99
N MET A 119 -37.42 27.28 -19.81
CA MET A 119 -38.21 27.15 -18.58
C MET A 119 -38.95 28.44 -18.23
N ALA A 120 -38.31 29.60 -18.39
CA ALA A 120 -38.96 30.89 -18.15
C ALA A 120 -40.12 31.14 -19.13
N GLU A 121 -39.95 30.82 -20.41
CA GLU A 121 -41.00 30.93 -21.42
C GLU A 121 -42.16 29.96 -21.12
N ALA A 122 -41.87 28.70 -20.76
CA ALA A 122 -42.90 27.72 -20.41
C ALA A 122 -43.66 28.11 -19.13
N MET A 123 -43.00 28.74 -18.16
CA MET A 123 -43.63 29.20 -16.93
C MET A 123 -44.58 30.38 -17.18
N ALA A 124 -44.20 31.31 -18.06
CA ALA A 124 -45.07 32.41 -18.49
C ALA A 124 -46.31 31.91 -19.27
N ASP A 125 -46.14 30.89 -20.12
CA ASP A 125 -47.23 30.25 -20.86
C ASP A 125 -48.20 29.48 -19.92
N LEU A 126 -47.68 28.94 -18.82
CA LEU A 126 -48.50 28.27 -17.81
C LEU A 126 -49.31 29.26 -16.97
N GLU A 127 -48.69 30.39 -16.62
CA GLU A 127 -49.33 31.47 -15.85
C GLU A 127 -50.50 32.10 -16.65
N THR A 128 -50.29 32.39 -17.94
CA THR A 128 -51.35 32.86 -18.84
C THR A 128 -52.49 31.86 -19.00
N ARG A 129 -52.21 30.55 -19.09
CA ARG A 129 -53.26 29.51 -19.14
C ARG A 129 -54.07 29.40 -17.85
N VAL A 130 -53.45 29.63 -16.70
CA VAL A 130 -54.14 29.61 -15.40
C VAL A 130 -55.05 30.83 -15.26
N GLU A 131 -54.63 32.01 -15.75
CA GLU A 131 -55.45 33.22 -15.78
C GLU A 131 -56.68 33.06 -16.71
N ASP A 132 -56.50 32.47 -17.89
CA ASP A 132 -57.59 32.19 -18.82
C ASP A 132 -58.63 31.23 -18.22
N GLN A 133 -58.19 30.22 -17.46
CA GLN A 133 -59.09 29.25 -16.84
C GLN A 133 -59.90 29.83 -15.66
N GLN A 134 -59.40 30.88 -15.00
CA GLN A 134 -60.12 31.60 -13.95
C GLN A 134 -61.15 32.60 -14.50
N SER A 135 -61.12 32.90 -15.80
CA SER A 135 -62.01 33.86 -16.47
C SER A 135 -63.32 33.27 -17.02
N LEU A 136 -63.56 31.95 -16.86
CA LEU A 136 -64.79 31.28 -17.29
C LEU A 136 -65.95 31.55 -16.30
N ALA A 137 -67.06 32.11 -16.84
CA ALA A 137 -68.25 32.51 -16.10
C ALA A 137 -69.01 31.36 -15.38
N PRO A 138 -69.70 31.62 -14.26
CA PRO A 138 -70.53 30.62 -13.59
C PRO A 138 -71.76 30.23 -14.45
N PRO A 139 -72.31 29.00 -14.29
CA PRO A 139 -73.45 28.55 -15.09
C PRO A 139 -74.71 29.38 -14.83
N PRO A 140 -75.61 29.54 -15.82
CA PRO A 140 -76.74 30.46 -15.75
C PRO A 140 -77.83 30.02 -14.75
N SER A 141 -78.47 30.99 -14.11
CA SER A 141 -79.61 30.84 -13.20
C SER A 141 -80.91 30.48 -13.94
N MET A 142 -81.63 29.44 -13.48
CA MET A 142 -82.94 29.02 -14.01
C MET A 142 -84.01 30.11 -13.85
N GLN A 143 -84.79 30.35 -14.92
CA GLN A 143 -86.01 31.17 -14.90
C GLN A 143 -87.21 30.39 -14.33
N GLN A 144 -87.95 31.03 -13.41
CA GLN A 144 -89.18 30.50 -12.80
C GLN A 144 -90.35 30.45 -13.79
N LEU A 145 -91.05 29.32 -13.84
CA LEU A 145 -92.29 29.12 -14.62
C LEU A 145 -93.53 29.73 -13.93
N PRO A 146 -94.58 30.14 -14.67
CA PRO A 146 -95.75 30.83 -14.12
C PRO A 146 -96.63 29.96 -13.19
N ARG A 147 -97.15 30.60 -12.13
CA ARG A 147 -98.18 30.08 -11.20
C ARG A 147 -99.49 29.76 -11.92
N TYR A 148 -100.02 28.55 -11.73
CA TYR A 148 -101.44 28.23 -11.89
C TYR A 148 -102.13 28.15 -10.51
N PRO A 149 -103.36 28.67 -10.33
CA PRO A 149 -104.06 28.63 -9.04
C PRO A 149 -104.54 27.22 -8.67
N GLN A 150 -104.44 26.93 -7.38
CA GLN A 150 -104.93 25.71 -6.71
C GLN A 150 -106.45 25.68 -6.62
N SER A 151 -107.02 24.49 -6.79
CA SER A 151 -108.20 24.03 -6.03
C SER A 151 -108.06 22.54 -5.74
N GLN A 152 -107.81 22.22 -4.46
CA GLN A 152 -107.81 20.87 -3.88
C GLN A 152 -109.23 20.26 -3.87
N PRO A 153 -109.34 18.92 -3.81
CA PRO A 153 -109.58 18.32 -2.50
C PRO A 153 -108.78 17.03 -2.19
N ALA A 154 -108.31 16.98 -0.94
CA ALA A 154 -108.06 15.91 0.04
C ALA A 154 -107.66 14.45 -0.36
N PRO A 155 -106.83 13.77 0.47
CA PRO A 155 -106.18 12.50 0.14
C PRO A 155 -106.95 11.27 0.67
N ARG A 156 -106.92 10.15 -0.08
CA ARG A 156 -107.20 8.80 0.46
C ARG A 156 -106.45 7.71 -0.30
N GLY A 157 -105.53 7.04 0.41
CA GLY A 157 -105.52 5.58 0.52
C GLY A 157 -104.72 4.73 -0.48
N PHE A 158 -103.67 4.09 0.07
CA PHE A 158 -103.26 2.70 -0.13
C PHE A 158 -102.81 2.16 -1.50
N GLY A 159 -101.54 1.70 -1.51
CA GLY A 159 -101.23 0.28 -1.70
C GLY A 159 -100.66 -0.14 -3.06
N GLY A 160 -99.65 -1.03 -3.03
CA GLY A 160 -99.40 -1.98 -4.11
C GLY A 160 -97.98 -2.02 -4.67
N ASP A 161 -97.11 -2.75 -3.97
CA ASP A 161 -96.26 -3.84 -4.47
C ASP A 161 -95.48 -3.73 -5.80
N VAL A 162 -94.18 -3.98 -5.66
CA VAL A 162 -93.16 -4.23 -6.69
C VAL A 162 -93.22 -5.68 -7.19
N PRO A 163 -92.98 -5.93 -8.49
CA PRO A 163 -92.36 -7.20 -8.93
C PRO A 163 -91.13 -7.02 -9.86
N PRO A 164 -90.36 -8.11 -10.10
CA PRO A 164 -88.88 -8.12 -10.00
C PRO A 164 -88.14 -8.22 -11.36
N PRO A 165 -86.78 -8.27 -11.38
CA PRO A 165 -85.98 -8.14 -12.60
C PRO A 165 -85.68 -9.49 -13.29
N TYR A 166 -85.51 -9.44 -14.61
CA TYR A 166 -85.16 -10.61 -15.44
C TYR A 166 -83.67 -10.96 -15.41
N GLN A 167 -83.42 -12.26 -15.31
CA GLN A 167 -82.15 -12.97 -15.26
C GLN A 167 -81.48 -13.14 -16.63
N MET A 168 -80.14 -13.26 -16.63
CA MET A 168 -79.37 -13.97 -17.66
C MET A 168 -78.29 -14.85 -17.00
N SER A 169 -78.04 -16.02 -17.58
CA SER A 169 -76.93 -16.96 -17.35
C SER A 169 -76.84 -17.90 -18.58
N PRO A 170 -75.79 -18.70 -18.80
CA PRO A 170 -74.34 -18.41 -18.71
C PRO A 170 -73.52 -19.06 -19.87
N GLY A 171 -72.22 -18.76 -20.02
CA GLY A 171 -71.37 -19.49 -20.98
C GLY A 171 -69.87 -19.12 -21.01
N GLN A 172 -69.08 -19.79 -20.15
CA GLN A 172 -67.64 -20.13 -20.24
C GLN A 172 -66.52 -19.13 -19.82
N PRO A 173 -65.35 -19.66 -19.33
CA PRO A 173 -64.45 -19.04 -18.33
C PRO A 173 -63.01 -18.84 -18.91
N PRO A 174 -61.87 -18.71 -18.16
CA PRO A 174 -61.60 -18.64 -16.72
C PRO A 174 -60.50 -17.63 -16.25
N VAL A 175 -60.27 -17.64 -14.93
CA VAL A 175 -59.05 -17.35 -14.12
C VAL A 175 -58.80 -15.93 -13.56
N GLN A 176 -58.60 -15.96 -12.24
CA GLN A 176 -58.52 -14.92 -11.22
C GLN A 176 -57.07 -14.43 -10.98
N GLN A 177 -56.95 -13.17 -10.54
CA GLN A 177 -55.88 -12.70 -9.65
C GLN A 177 -56.48 -12.44 -8.25
N PRO A 178 -55.80 -12.84 -7.15
CA PRO A 178 -56.32 -12.65 -5.80
C PRO A 178 -55.90 -11.31 -5.20
N GLY A 179 -56.88 -10.63 -4.57
CA GLY A 179 -56.71 -9.43 -3.78
C GLY A 179 -56.38 -9.70 -2.30
N ALA A 180 -55.89 -8.64 -1.66
CA ALA A 180 -55.46 -8.55 -0.28
C ALA A 180 -56.59 -8.68 0.75
N HIS A 181 -56.27 -9.28 1.91
CA HIS A 181 -57.05 -9.14 3.14
C HIS A 181 -56.13 -8.83 4.33
N ALA A 182 -56.59 -7.87 5.13
CA ALA A 182 -56.08 -7.45 6.44
C ALA A 182 -56.24 -8.52 7.54
N PRO A 183 -55.67 -8.28 8.73
CA PRO A 183 -56.47 -8.45 9.94
C PRO A 183 -56.27 -7.35 11.00
N GLY A 184 -57.25 -7.28 11.91
CA GLY A 184 -57.42 -6.26 12.95
C GLY A 184 -56.74 -6.54 14.29
N LEU A 185 -57.03 -5.61 15.21
CA LEU A 185 -56.49 -5.33 16.54
C LEU A 185 -56.88 -6.34 17.64
N GLU A 186 -56.00 -6.54 18.64
CA GLU A 186 -56.34 -6.42 20.08
C GLU A 186 -55.09 -6.37 21.00
N GLN A 187 -55.27 -5.75 22.17
CA GLN A 187 -54.32 -5.18 23.15
C GLN A 187 -53.55 -6.26 23.96
N THR A 188 -52.36 -6.03 24.56
CA THR A 188 -52.08 -5.31 25.83
C THR A 188 -50.57 -5.16 26.09
N GLY A 189 -50.09 -4.03 26.65
CA GLY A 189 -48.70 -3.79 27.10
C GLY A 189 -48.36 -4.38 28.50
N PRO A 190 -47.27 -3.96 29.21
CA PRO A 190 -46.41 -2.79 28.95
C PRO A 190 -44.88 -2.93 29.18
N ALA A 191 -44.17 -1.82 28.84
CA ALA A 191 -43.00 -1.22 29.51
C ALA A 191 -41.57 -1.68 29.16
N ALA A 192 -40.94 -0.86 28.32
CA ALA A 192 -39.50 -0.60 28.32
C ALA A 192 -39.10 0.38 29.45
N PRO A 193 -37.80 0.57 29.70
CA PRO A 193 -37.31 1.93 29.84
C PRO A 193 -36.14 2.26 28.89
N ALA A 194 -36.15 3.52 28.48
CA ALA A 194 -35.18 4.19 27.63
C ALA A 194 -33.86 4.48 28.35
N HIS A 195 -32.76 4.57 27.60
CA HIS A 195 -31.61 5.36 28.04
C HIS A 195 -30.99 6.20 26.91
N THR A 196 -30.86 7.48 27.27
CA THR A 196 -30.33 8.64 26.56
C THR A 196 -28.78 8.64 26.51
N TYR A 197 -28.23 9.32 25.51
CA TYR A 197 -26.79 9.49 25.26
C TYR A 197 -26.06 10.46 26.24
N ALA A 198 -24.79 10.10 26.51
CA ALA A 198 -23.57 10.91 26.76
C ALA A 198 -23.31 11.53 28.16
N PRO A 199 -22.05 11.92 28.54
CA PRO A 199 -20.69 11.48 28.12
C PRO A 199 -19.69 11.28 29.31
N MET A 200 -18.43 10.88 29.02
CA MET A 200 -17.12 11.27 29.66
C MET A 200 -16.16 10.14 30.10
N HIS A 201 -14.90 10.31 29.67
CA HIS A 201 -13.57 9.89 30.17
C HIS A 201 -13.39 8.97 31.40
N GLY A 202 -12.34 8.12 31.34
CA GLY A 202 -11.55 7.73 32.52
C GLY A 202 -10.97 6.32 32.49
N GLU A 203 -9.68 6.20 32.82
CA GLU A 203 -8.82 5.01 32.91
C GLU A 203 -9.29 3.91 33.88
N THR A 204 -8.84 2.67 33.64
CA THR A 204 -8.33 1.61 34.56
C THR A 204 -8.50 0.26 33.86
N ALA A 205 -7.45 -0.52 33.57
CA ALA A 205 -6.73 -1.38 34.51
C ALA A 205 -7.67 -2.32 35.30
N ASP A 206 -7.29 -3.60 35.35
CA ASP A 206 -7.93 -4.72 36.06
C ASP A 206 -9.14 -5.36 35.38
N LEU A 207 -8.88 -6.46 34.66
CA LEU A 207 -9.78 -7.64 34.59
C LEU A 207 -8.98 -8.85 34.07
N ASP A 208 -7.96 -9.23 34.85
CA ASP A 208 -7.37 -10.56 34.83
C ASP A 208 -7.88 -11.31 36.06
N ARG A 209 -8.88 -12.19 35.87
CA ARG A 209 -9.20 -13.35 36.73
C ARG A 209 -10.55 -13.94 36.32
N ASN A 210 -10.48 -15.03 35.56
CA ASN A 210 -11.47 -16.09 35.32
C ASN A 210 -11.21 -16.53 33.87
N TYR A 211 -10.47 -17.58 33.54
CA TYR A 211 -10.46 -18.96 34.02
C TYR A 211 -9.13 -19.57 33.54
N GLY A 212 -8.16 -19.94 34.38
CA GLY A 212 -8.19 -21.23 35.08
C GLY A 212 -7.62 -22.38 34.23
N VAL A 213 -6.32 -22.35 33.92
CA VAL A 213 -5.57 -23.45 33.29
C VAL A 213 -5.27 -24.54 34.32
N GLN A 214 -5.55 -25.81 33.99
CA GLN A 214 -4.95 -26.98 34.65
C GLN A 214 -4.41 -27.95 33.60
N ALA A 215 -3.13 -28.27 33.75
CA ALA A 215 -2.39 -29.26 32.96
C ALA A 215 -2.65 -30.69 33.46
N PRO A 216 -2.62 -31.73 32.59
CA PRO A 216 -2.53 -33.11 33.04
C PRO A 216 -1.07 -33.60 33.07
N ASN A 217 -0.70 -34.23 34.19
CA ASN A 217 0.56 -34.96 34.35
C ASN A 217 0.48 -36.38 33.78
N ALA A 218 1.68 -36.90 33.47
CA ALA A 218 1.96 -38.19 32.89
C ALA A 218 1.61 -39.40 33.78
N GLY A 219 1.22 -40.49 33.12
CA GLY A 219 1.32 -41.87 33.63
C GLY A 219 -0.02 -42.52 33.98
N ASP A 220 -0.66 -43.13 32.98
CA ASP A 220 -1.35 -44.43 33.11
C ASP A 220 -1.72 -44.97 31.71
N VAL A 221 -1.37 -46.23 31.47
CA VAL A 221 -1.75 -47.05 30.30
C VAL A 221 -2.71 -48.11 30.82
N PRO A 222 -3.81 -48.45 30.10
CA PRO A 222 -3.79 -49.72 29.37
C PRO A 222 -4.44 -49.70 27.99
N SER A 223 -3.84 -50.54 27.13
CA SER A 223 -4.22 -51.05 25.81
C SER A 223 -5.66 -51.53 25.62
N HIS A 224 -6.21 -51.39 24.40
CA HIS A 224 -6.72 -52.50 23.55
C HIS A 224 -7.27 -52.02 22.16
N LEU A 225 -6.65 -52.56 21.10
CA LEU A 225 -7.21 -53.10 19.83
C LEU A 225 -8.16 -52.28 18.92
N GLY A 226 -7.74 -52.14 17.65
CA GLY A 226 -8.65 -52.30 16.49
C GLY A 226 -8.40 -51.40 15.26
N HIS A 227 -7.61 -51.86 14.30
CA HIS A 227 -7.72 -51.42 12.88
C HIS A 227 -9.06 -51.89 12.27
N PRO A 228 -9.59 -51.20 11.24
CA PRO A 228 -9.46 -51.77 9.89
C PRO A 228 -9.33 -50.78 8.72
N GLN A 229 -8.41 -51.14 7.81
CA GLN A 229 -8.51 -51.27 6.33
C GLN A 229 -9.17 -50.20 5.44
N ALA A 230 -8.37 -49.80 4.45
CA ALA A 230 -8.74 -49.19 3.17
C ALA A 230 -9.57 -50.11 2.26
N ARG A 231 -10.37 -49.52 1.35
CA ARG A 231 -10.73 -50.04 0.02
C ARG A 231 -11.14 -48.93 -0.97
N PRO A 232 -11.09 -49.20 -2.29
CA PRO A 232 -10.80 -48.23 -3.36
C PRO A 232 -11.98 -47.93 -4.32
N ASP A 233 -11.71 -47.01 -5.24
CA ASP A 233 -12.30 -46.75 -6.56
C ASP A 233 -13.76 -46.23 -6.65
N ASP A 234 -13.93 -45.09 -7.34
CA ASP A 234 -14.78 -44.97 -8.54
C ASP A 234 -14.53 -43.61 -9.22
N GLY A 235 -14.23 -43.64 -10.52
CA GLY A 235 -13.90 -42.47 -11.33
C GLY A 235 -15.08 -41.94 -12.13
N TYR A 236 -15.01 -40.66 -12.49
CA TYR A 236 -15.61 -40.10 -13.69
C TYR A 236 -14.73 -38.95 -14.21
N ALA A 237 -14.52 -38.94 -15.53
CA ALA A 237 -13.72 -37.99 -16.29
C ALA A 237 -14.60 -37.17 -17.25
N SER A 238 -14.01 -36.07 -17.76
CA SER A 238 -14.43 -35.18 -18.87
C SER A 238 -15.44 -34.08 -18.49
N GLU A 239 -15.37 -32.81 -18.88
CA GLU A 239 -14.41 -31.82 -19.46
C GLU A 239 -15.31 -30.69 -20.00
N ALA A 240 -14.96 -29.40 -19.80
CA ALA A 240 -14.91 -28.37 -20.86
C ALA A 240 -14.93 -26.92 -20.30
N ASP A 241 -13.76 -26.29 -20.44
CA ASP A 241 -13.47 -24.93 -20.92
C ASP A 241 -14.01 -23.66 -20.22
N LEU A 242 -13.08 -22.91 -19.60
CA LEU A 242 -12.87 -21.45 -19.69
C LEU A 242 -11.47 -21.10 -19.08
N PRO A 243 -10.75 -20.07 -19.57
CA PRO A 243 -9.33 -19.88 -19.25
C PRO A 243 -9.13 -19.14 -17.92
N GLY A 244 -8.75 -19.88 -16.88
CA GLY A 244 -8.29 -19.34 -15.60
C GLY A 244 -6.77 -19.49 -15.46
N GLU A 245 -6.09 -18.40 -15.16
CA GLU A 245 -4.67 -18.39 -14.81
C GLU A 245 -4.42 -19.30 -13.60
N ALA A 246 -3.81 -20.46 -13.86
CA ALA A 246 -3.54 -21.49 -12.88
C ALA A 246 -2.31 -21.14 -12.04
N GLY A 247 -2.53 -21.01 -10.72
CA GLY A 247 -1.48 -21.10 -9.71
C GLY A 247 -1.41 -22.51 -9.12
N GLY A 248 -0.20 -23.06 -9.08
CA GLY A 248 0.27 -23.99 -8.03
C GLY A 248 0.29 -25.49 -8.36
N LEU A 249 1.49 -26.03 -8.61
CA LEU A 249 2.08 -27.28 -8.07
C LEU A 249 3.55 -27.36 -8.59
N PRO A 250 4.47 -28.10 -7.92
CA PRO A 250 5.90 -27.84 -8.00
C PRO A 250 6.38 -27.87 -9.45
N GLN A 251 6.88 -26.74 -9.93
CA GLN A 251 7.71 -26.73 -11.10
C GLN A 251 8.89 -27.64 -10.77
N GLU A 252 8.84 -28.88 -11.26
CA GLU A 252 10.01 -29.53 -11.85
C GLU A 252 10.84 -28.41 -12.44
N GLN A 253 11.99 -28.12 -11.83
CA GLN A 253 12.82 -26.96 -12.14
C GLN A 253 13.11 -27.01 -13.64
N ALA A 254 12.24 -26.39 -14.44
CA ALA A 254 12.49 -26.14 -15.83
C ALA A 254 13.77 -25.33 -15.78
N ALA A 255 14.87 -25.93 -16.26
CA ALA A 255 16.19 -25.39 -16.10
C ALA A 255 16.15 -23.92 -16.48
N TYR A 256 16.27 -23.03 -15.48
CA TYR A 256 16.19 -21.60 -15.70
C TYR A 256 17.27 -21.26 -16.72
N GLN A 257 16.86 -20.74 -17.87
CA GLN A 257 17.79 -20.32 -18.91
C GLN A 257 18.14 -18.85 -18.65
N PRO A 258 19.41 -18.52 -18.39
CA PRO A 258 19.83 -17.16 -18.18
C PRO A 258 19.42 -16.27 -19.36
N ASN A 259 18.67 -15.21 -19.06
CA ASN A 259 18.26 -14.24 -20.06
C ASN A 259 19.30 -13.11 -20.10
N MET A 260 20.36 -13.31 -20.91
CA MET A 260 21.46 -12.35 -21.02
C MET A 260 21.00 -10.95 -21.44
N ALA A 261 19.98 -10.85 -22.29
CA ALA A 261 19.42 -9.56 -22.70
C ALA A 261 18.75 -8.83 -21.53
N MET A 262 17.96 -9.55 -20.72
CA MET A 262 17.36 -8.98 -19.51
C MET A 262 18.41 -8.60 -18.48
N ARG A 263 19.45 -9.42 -18.29
CA ARG A 263 20.56 -9.10 -17.40
C ARG A 263 21.25 -7.79 -17.77
N GLU A 264 21.56 -7.60 -19.06
CA GLU A 264 22.18 -6.39 -19.57
C GLU A 264 21.23 -5.19 -19.48
N LEU A 265 19.94 -5.39 -19.75
CA LEU A 265 18.92 -4.37 -19.56
C LEU A 265 18.88 -3.87 -18.12
N ILE A 266 18.82 -4.80 -17.14
CA ILE A 266 18.83 -4.46 -15.72
C ILE A 266 20.10 -3.67 -15.39
N ALA A 267 21.27 -4.17 -15.79
CA ALA A 267 22.55 -3.51 -15.51
C ALA A 267 22.59 -2.09 -16.10
N SER A 268 22.16 -1.93 -17.35
CA SER A 268 22.09 -0.65 -18.05
C SER A 268 21.11 0.32 -17.37
N ALA A 269 19.92 -0.16 -16.99
CA ALA A 269 18.93 0.67 -16.31
C ALA A 269 19.40 1.12 -14.92
N LEU A 270 20.05 0.24 -14.17
CA LEU A 270 20.63 0.57 -12.86
C LEU A 270 21.78 1.58 -12.99
N ASN A 271 22.67 1.40 -13.95
CA ASN A 271 23.82 2.30 -14.16
C ASN A 271 23.37 3.69 -14.61
N ALA A 272 22.35 3.77 -15.46
CA ALA A 272 21.81 5.02 -15.97
C ALA A 272 20.67 5.62 -15.10
N ASN A 273 20.48 5.12 -13.87
CA ASN A 273 19.42 5.55 -12.96
C ASN A 273 17.99 5.56 -13.58
N ARG A 274 17.73 4.69 -14.56
CA ARG A 274 16.41 4.49 -15.20
C ARG A 274 15.50 3.58 -14.35
N VAL A 275 15.47 3.87 -13.06
CA VAL A 275 14.66 3.15 -12.06
C VAL A 275 13.61 4.12 -11.52
N GLU A 276 12.35 3.74 -11.65
CA GLU A 276 11.22 4.51 -11.17
C GLU A 276 10.56 3.86 -9.96
N LEU A 277 10.11 4.72 -9.06
CA LEU A 277 9.32 4.33 -7.91
C LEU A 277 7.84 4.56 -8.23
N HIS A 278 7.05 3.50 -8.12
CA HIS A 278 5.59 3.56 -8.16
C HIS A 278 5.04 3.34 -6.76
N LEU A 279 3.96 4.04 -6.41
CA LEU A 279 3.25 3.84 -5.15
C LEU A 279 1.85 3.30 -5.41
N GLN A 280 1.46 2.29 -4.65
CA GLN A 280 0.07 1.84 -4.59
C GLN A 280 -0.51 2.12 -3.20
N PRO A 281 -1.69 2.74 -3.10
CA PRO A 281 -2.29 3.00 -1.80
C PRO A 281 -2.85 1.72 -1.16
N ILE A 282 -2.67 1.63 0.15
CA ILE A 282 -3.37 0.70 1.03
C ILE A 282 -4.42 1.51 1.78
N VAL A 283 -5.68 1.12 1.62
CA VAL A 283 -6.83 1.87 2.13
C VAL A 283 -7.44 1.18 3.35
N SER A 284 -8.04 1.98 4.22
CA SER A 284 -8.92 1.48 5.27
C SER A 284 -10.27 1.05 4.72
N LEU A 285 -10.86 0.01 5.28
CA LEU A 285 -12.24 -0.39 5.03
C LEU A 285 -13.13 -0.10 6.25
N PRO A 286 -14.41 0.26 6.06
CA PRO A 286 -15.09 0.46 4.76
C PRO A 286 -14.85 1.85 4.13
N GLN A 287 -14.23 2.82 4.82
CA GLN A 287 -14.21 4.23 4.39
C GLN A 287 -13.33 4.53 3.16
N ARG A 288 -12.49 3.59 2.73
CA ARG A 288 -11.54 3.72 1.60
C ARG A 288 -10.56 4.89 1.72
N GLN A 289 -10.27 5.31 2.95
CA GLN A 289 -9.26 6.34 3.16
C GLN A 289 -7.87 5.72 3.04
N VAL A 290 -6.99 6.34 2.24
CA VAL A 290 -5.59 5.93 2.14
C VAL A 290 -4.93 6.03 3.51
N LYS A 291 -4.37 4.92 3.98
CA LYS A 291 -3.61 4.84 5.23
C LYS A 291 -2.12 4.73 4.93
N PHE A 292 -1.76 3.79 4.07
CA PHE A 292 -0.38 3.46 3.76
C PHE A 292 -0.13 3.43 2.25
N TYR A 293 1.11 3.21 1.88
CA TYR A 293 1.52 2.98 0.49
C TYR A 293 2.49 1.81 0.43
N GLU A 294 2.42 1.03 -0.63
CA GLU A 294 3.48 0.09 -0.99
C GLU A 294 4.30 0.66 -2.15
N ALA A 295 5.62 0.51 -2.06
CA ALA A 295 6.58 0.95 -3.03
C ALA A 295 6.93 -0.19 -4.01
N PHE A 296 6.73 0.08 -5.30
CA PHE A 296 7.03 -0.83 -6.39
C PHE A 296 8.13 -0.26 -7.27
N THR A 297 9.13 -1.08 -7.55
CA THR A 297 10.16 -0.76 -8.54
C THR A 297 9.64 -1.00 -9.95
N ARG A 298 9.96 -0.07 -10.85
CA ARG A 298 9.83 -0.21 -12.28
C ARG A 298 11.14 0.18 -12.95
N LEU A 299 11.56 -0.57 -13.97
CA LEU A 299 12.71 -0.20 -14.80
C LEU A 299 12.22 0.48 -16.07
N ARG A 300 13.02 1.40 -16.63
CA ARG A 300 12.80 1.89 -18.00
C ARG A 300 13.87 1.33 -18.93
N ASP A 301 13.44 0.77 -20.04
CA ASP A 301 14.36 0.39 -21.12
C ASP A 301 14.94 1.64 -21.81
N VAL A 302 15.76 1.41 -22.84
CA VAL A 302 16.40 2.50 -23.60
C VAL A 302 15.41 3.33 -24.43
N ASP A 303 14.27 2.75 -24.78
CA ASP A 303 13.20 3.39 -25.54
C ASP A 303 12.20 4.12 -24.62
N GLY A 304 12.36 3.98 -23.31
CA GLY A 304 11.53 4.61 -22.28
C GLY A 304 10.33 3.77 -21.82
N ASN A 305 10.16 2.54 -22.32
CA ASN A 305 9.09 1.65 -21.91
C ASN A 305 9.30 1.17 -20.48
N THR A 306 8.21 1.06 -19.73
CA THR A 306 8.21 0.59 -18.34
C THR A 306 8.20 -0.92 -18.28
N ILE A 307 9.12 -1.50 -17.51
CA ILE A 307 9.24 -2.93 -17.25
C ILE A 307 8.92 -3.19 -15.78
N GLU A 308 7.97 -4.10 -15.56
CA GLU A 308 7.51 -4.46 -14.22
C GLU A 308 8.44 -5.43 -13.51
N ALA A 309 8.43 -5.37 -12.17
CA ALA A 309 9.24 -6.26 -11.34
C ALA A 309 9.02 -7.74 -11.66
N ALA A 310 7.77 -8.17 -11.87
CA ALA A 310 7.47 -9.56 -12.22
C ALA A 310 8.24 -10.07 -13.46
N VAL A 311 8.61 -9.17 -14.39
CA VAL A 311 9.33 -9.51 -15.63
C VAL A 311 10.84 -9.62 -15.40
N PHE A 312 11.44 -8.68 -14.66
CA PHE A 312 12.91 -8.61 -14.52
C PHE A 312 13.44 -9.27 -13.24
N LEU A 313 12.62 -9.45 -12.20
CA LEU A 313 13.06 -9.90 -10.88
C LEU A 313 13.68 -11.32 -10.89
N PRO A 314 13.17 -12.32 -11.65
CA PRO A 314 13.81 -13.64 -11.72
C PRO A 314 15.28 -13.55 -12.21
N GLU A 315 15.54 -12.77 -13.25
CA GLU A 315 16.90 -12.57 -13.76
C GLU A 315 17.74 -11.69 -12.82
N ALA A 316 17.15 -10.70 -12.16
CA ALA A 316 17.85 -9.88 -11.17
C ALA A 316 18.39 -10.70 -10.00
N VAL A 317 17.61 -11.67 -9.52
CA VAL A 317 18.03 -12.63 -8.49
C VAL A 317 19.15 -13.53 -9.02
N GLN A 318 18.96 -14.15 -10.18
CA GLN A 318 19.92 -15.10 -10.75
C GLN A 318 21.27 -14.44 -11.11
N SER A 319 21.25 -13.18 -11.54
CA SER A 319 22.44 -12.41 -11.93
C SER A 319 23.10 -11.65 -10.77
N GLY A 320 22.56 -11.73 -9.55
CA GLY A 320 23.11 -11.07 -8.36
C GLY A 320 22.91 -9.54 -8.34
N GLN A 321 21.92 -9.03 -9.09
CA GLN A 321 21.64 -7.60 -9.19
C GLN A 321 20.56 -7.12 -8.21
N ILE A 322 19.92 -8.04 -7.48
CA ILE A 322 18.81 -7.74 -6.57
C ILE A 322 19.20 -6.77 -5.44
N ALA A 323 20.38 -6.93 -4.84
CA ALA A 323 20.86 -6.03 -3.79
C ALA A 323 21.00 -4.57 -4.27
N ARG A 324 21.42 -4.38 -5.54
CA ARG A 324 21.51 -3.05 -6.15
C ARG A 324 20.13 -2.42 -6.38
N ILE A 325 19.14 -3.25 -6.77
CA ILE A 325 17.75 -2.82 -6.93
C ILE A 325 17.16 -2.41 -5.59
N ASP A 326 17.33 -3.24 -4.56
CA ASP A 326 16.84 -2.96 -3.20
C ASP A 326 17.45 -1.68 -2.62
N ASN A 327 18.73 -1.42 -2.89
CA ASN A 327 19.39 -0.18 -2.48
C ASN A 327 18.76 1.06 -3.11
N LEU A 328 18.55 1.02 -4.43
CA LEU A 328 17.94 2.13 -5.16
C LEU A 328 16.50 2.33 -4.72
N LEU A 329 15.76 1.24 -4.54
CA LEU A 329 14.40 1.27 -4.00
C LEU A 329 14.39 1.93 -2.62
N LEU A 330 15.24 1.51 -1.69
CA LEU A 330 15.34 2.11 -0.36
C LEU A 330 15.69 3.60 -0.43
N PHE A 331 16.70 3.97 -1.21
CA PHE A 331 17.10 5.36 -1.37
C PHE A 331 15.95 6.24 -1.87
N ARG A 332 15.22 5.79 -2.90
CA ARG A 332 14.04 6.49 -3.42
C ARG A 332 12.90 6.52 -2.40
N SER A 333 12.67 5.42 -1.69
CA SER A 333 11.66 5.33 -0.63
C SER A 333 11.92 6.35 0.48
N VAL A 334 13.18 6.53 0.91
CA VAL A 334 13.56 7.55 1.91
C VAL A 334 13.27 8.97 1.41
N GLN A 335 13.57 9.28 0.15
CA GLN A 335 13.24 10.59 -0.44
C GLN A 335 11.73 10.86 -0.41
N VAL A 336 10.94 9.85 -0.79
CA VAL A 336 9.49 9.96 -0.91
C VAL A 336 8.81 10.03 0.46
N ILE A 337 9.20 9.18 1.41
CA ILE A 337 8.56 9.14 2.73
C ILE A 337 8.81 10.44 3.51
N ARG A 338 10.02 11.03 3.45
CA ARG A 338 10.30 12.34 4.05
C ARG A 338 9.35 13.42 3.54
N ARG A 339 8.93 13.34 2.28
CA ARG A 339 7.94 14.25 1.69
C ARG A 339 6.50 13.89 2.08
N LEU A 340 6.15 12.61 2.14
CA LEU A 340 4.81 12.15 2.55
C LEU A 340 4.51 12.55 4.00
N ILE A 341 5.45 12.36 4.93
CA ILE A 341 5.31 12.73 6.35
C ILE A 341 5.00 14.23 6.51
N SER A 342 5.57 15.08 5.63
CA SER A 342 5.31 16.54 5.67
C SER A 342 3.85 16.91 5.36
N ARG A 343 3.10 16.02 4.69
CA ARG A 343 1.69 16.21 4.33
C ARG A 343 0.75 15.39 5.21
N ASN A 344 1.15 14.18 5.59
CA ASN A 344 0.39 13.28 6.44
C ASN A 344 1.37 12.54 7.36
N ARG A 345 1.38 12.91 8.64
CA ARG A 345 2.30 12.32 9.64
C ARG A 345 2.09 10.82 9.87
N ASN A 346 0.94 10.28 9.48
CA ASN A 346 0.58 8.88 9.72
C ASN A 346 0.78 7.99 8.48
N ALA A 347 1.38 8.51 7.41
CA ALA A 347 1.65 7.71 6.21
C ALA A 347 2.79 6.73 6.48
N ILE A 348 2.53 5.44 6.29
CA ILE A 348 3.54 4.37 6.30
C ILE A 348 3.82 3.96 4.86
N LEU A 349 5.09 3.71 4.56
CA LEU A 349 5.56 3.17 3.28
C LEU A 349 6.11 1.76 3.49
N PHE A 350 5.59 0.81 2.72
CA PHE A 350 6.09 -0.54 2.66
C PHE A 350 7.12 -0.65 1.52
N CYS A 351 8.28 -1.22 1.82
CA CYS A 351 9.41 -1.32 0.91
C CYS A 351 9.87 -2.78 0.84
N ASN A 352 9.70 -3.40 -0.32
CA ASN A 352 10.14 -4.77 -0.58
C ASN A 352 11.68 -4.87 -0.49
N ILE A 353 12.17 -5.91 0.18
CA ILE A 353 13.59 -6.25 0.29
C ILE A 353 13.76 -7.77 0.13
N SER A 354 14.75 -8.19 -0.66
CA SER A 354 15.09 -9.61 -0.80
C SER A 354 15.83 -10.14 0.43
N SER A 355 15.55 -11.38 0.84
CA SER A 355 16.36 -12.10 1.84
C SER A 355 17.83 -12.23 1.43
N LEU A 356 18.12 -12.31 0.12
CA LEU A 356 19.48 -12.36 -0.41
C LEU A 356 20.27 -11.07 -0.10
N SER A 357 19.58 -9.92 -0.07
CA SER A 357 20.19 -8.64 0.28
C SER A 357 20.58 -8.56 1.75
N LEU A 358 19.96 -9.35 2.64
CA LEU A 358 20.31 -9.40 4.06
C LEU A 358 21.62 -10.12 4.35
N VAL A 359 22.05 -11.03 3.47
CA VAL A 359 23.24 -11.87 3.66
C VAL A 359 24.40 -11.51 2.73
N ASP A 360 24.19 -10.54 1.84
CA ASP A 360 25.25 -9.98 1.00
C ASP A 360 26.28 -9.22 1.86
N GLU A 361 27.46 -9.82 2.02
CA GLU A 361 28.56 -9.31 2.86
C GLU A 361 29.15 -7.99 2.34
N THR A 362 28.97 -7.70 1.06
CA THR A 362 29.47 -6.46 0.45
C THR A 362 28.45 -5.33 0.54
N PHE A 363 27.16 -5.67 0.52
CA PHE A 363 26.07 -4.72 0.45
C PHE A 363 25.46 -4.40 1.82
N PHE A 364 25.12 -5.42 2.60
CA PHE A 364 24.33 -5.28 3.81
C PHE A 364 24.95 -4.33 4.86
N PRO A 365 26.29 -4.30 5.07
CA PRO A 365 26.88 -3.32 6.00
C PRO A 365 26.55 -1.87 5.65
N GLY A 366 26.65 -1.50 4.37
CA GLY A 366 26.32 -0.16 3.90
C GLY A 366 24.82 0.14 3.96
N PHE A 367 23.98 -0.85 3.65
CA PHE A 367 22.53 -0.76 3.83
C PHE A 367 22.17 -0.49 5.29
N LEU A 368 22.75 -1.25 6.23
CA LEU A 368 22.50 -1.10 7.66
C LEU A 368 22.98 0.26 8.18
N GLU A 369 24.14 0.74 7.73
CA GLU A 369 24.60 2.11 8.05
C GLU A 369 23.63 3.18 7.54
N PHE A 370 23.11 3.02 6.33
CA PHE A 370 22.13 3.94 5.76
C PHE A 370 20.80 3.93 6.54
N VAL A 371 20.32 2.74 6.92
CA VAL A 371 19.13 2.58 7.78
C VAL A 371 19.37 3.21 9.15
N LYS A 372 20.54 2.99 9.77
CA LYS A 372 20.94 3.61 11.04
C LYS A 372 20.98 5.15 10.96
N ALA A 373 21.44 5.70 9.84
CA ALA A 373 21.45 7.14 9.61
C ALA A 373 20.03 7.73 9.44
N ASN A 374 19.03 6.90 9.16
CA ASN A 374 17.63 7.29 8.94
C ASN A 374 16.67 6.63 9.96
N GLN A 375 17.13 6.41 11.20
CA GLN A 375 16.30 5.83 12.28
C GLN A 375 15.05 6.65 12.59
N ASP A 376 15.03 7.94 12.26
CA ASP A 376 13.84 8.79 12.37
C ASP A 376 12.66 8.33 11.48
N LEU A 377 12.92 7.43 10.53
CA LEU A 377 11.92 6.87 9.62
C LEU A 377 11.41 5.49 10.06
N ALA A 378 11.89 4.93 11.17
CA ALA A 378 11.55 3.58 11.62
C ALA A 378 10.04 3.37 11.88
N ASP A 379 9.32 4.42 12.27
CA ASP A 379 7.87 4.37 12.53
C ASP A 379 7.01 4.42 11.25
N VAL A 380 7.62 4.79 10.11
CA VAL A 380 6.92 5.12 8.86
C VAL A 380 7.45 4.38 7.64
N LEU A 381 8.54 3.63 7.79
CA LEU A 381 9.09 2.76 6.75
C LEU A 381 9.12 1.31 7.27
N VAL A 382 8.41 0.44 6.57
CA VAL A 382 8.27 -0.99 6.91
C VAL A 382 8.91 -1.81 5.80
N PHE A 383 9.79 -2.75 6.14
CA PHE A 383 10.40 -3.64 5.14
C PHE A 383 9.52 -4.87 4.91
N GLU A 384 9.33 -5.22 3.63
CA GLU A 384 8.53 -6.36 3.19
C GLU A 384 9.39 -7.50 2.73
N PHE A 385 9.08 -8.70 3.24
CA PHE A 385 9.71 -9.95 2.86
C PHE A 385 8.65 -10.96 2.44
N ALA A 386 8.86 -11.65 1.33
CA ALA A 386 7.89 -12.65 0.88
C ALA A 386 7.89 -13.88 1.79
N GLN A 387 6.73 -14.51 1.96
CA GLN A 387 6.57 -15.69 2.80
C GLN A 387 7.56 -16.83 2.46
N PRO A 388 7.77 -17.21 1.19
CA PRO A 388 8.73 -18.26 0.86
C PRO A 388 10.14 -17.94 1.35
N ASP A 389 10.55 -16.66 1.30
CA ASP A 389 11.86 -16.21 1.74
C ASP A 389 11.96 -16.26 3.26
N VAL A 390 10.93 -15.81 3.98
CA VAL A 390 10.85 -15.86 5.44
C VAL A 390 10.89 -17.30 5.96
N ALA A 391 10.19 -18.23 5.29
CA ALA A 391 10.11 -19.63 5.69
C ALA A 391 11.45 -20.36 5.66
N VAL A 392 12.39 -19.91 4.81
CA VAL A 392 13.72 -20.53 4.64
C VAL A 392 14.86 -19.74 5.27
N MET A 393 14.57 -18.64 5.99
CA MET A 393 15.60 -17.81 6.64
C MET A 393 16.45 -18.63 7.60
N GLY A 394 17.77 -18.62 7.37
CA GLY A 394 18.76 -19.24 8.22
C GLY A 394 19.29 -18.31 9.32
N PRO A 395 20.29 -18.76 10.09
CA PRO A 395 20.84 -17.96 11.19
C PRO A 395 21.38 -16.59 10.76
N ARG A 396 21.96 -16.49 9.55
CA ARG A 396 22.54 -15.23 9.03
C ARG A 396 21.47 -14.21 8.67
N GLU A 397 20.43 -14.63 7.96
CA GLU A 397 19.29 -13.80 7.61
C GLU A 397 18.61 -13.28 8.88
N LEU A 398 18.46 -14.14 9.89
CA LEU A 398 17.85 -13.78 11.17
C LEU A 398 18.70 -12.81 12.00
N GLU A 399 20.03 -12.94 11.96
CA GLU A 399 20.95 -11.98 12.57
C GLU A 399 20.83 -10.60 11.92
N SER A 400 20.84 -10.54 10.58
CA SER A 400 20.65 -9.31 9.82
C SER A 400 19.27 -8.68 10.08
N LEU A 401 18.22 -9.50 10.15
CA LEU A 401 16.88 -9.06 10.50
C LEU A 401 16.82 -8.48 11.92
N SER A 402 17.48 -9.13 12.89
CA SER A 402 17.62 -8.63 14.27
C SER A 402 18.32 -7.28 14.30
N ALA A 403 19.41 -7.13 13.53
CA ALA A 403 20.13 -5.86 13.44
C ALA A 403 19.25 -4.72 12.90
N LEU A 404 18.38 -4.99 11.92
CA LEU A 404 17.40 -4.00 11.44
C LEU A 404 16.32 -3.72 12.50
N PHE A 405 15.83 -4.74 13.19
CA PHE A 405 14.82 -4.58 14.24
C PHE A 405 15.31 -3.74 15.42
N GLU A 406 16.56 -3.96 15.84
CA GLU A 406 17.23 -3.20 16.90
C GLU A 406 17.38 -1.70 16.56
N THR A 407 17.39 -1.35 15.27
CA THR A 407 17.37 0.05 14.83
C THR A 407 15.98 0.68 14.85
N GLY A 408 14.95 -0.08 15.24
CA GLY A 408 13.58 0.40 15.41
C GLY A 408 12.64 0.04 14.26
N PHE A 409 13.17 -0.43 13.12
CA PHE A 409 12.34 -0.76 11.95
C PHE A 409 11.43 -1.95 12.22
N ARG A 410 10.35 -2.03 11.45
CA ARG A 410 9.34 -3.10 11.52
C ARG A 410 9.22 -3.77 10.17
N PHE A 411 8.66 -4.97 10.21
CA PHE A 411 8.57 -5.82 9.03
C PHE A 411 7.13 -6.17 8.70
N SER A 412 6.93 -6.52 7.44
CA SER A 412 5.70 -7.05 6.90
C SER A 412 6.05 -8.33 6.16
N ILE A 413 5.18 -9.33 6.28
CA ILE A 413 5.30 -10.53 5.47
C ILE A 413 4.33 -10.46 4.30
N ASP A 414 4.86 -10.64 3.10
CA ASP A 414 4.14 -10.51 1.85
C ASP A 414 3.82 -11.87 1.21
N ARG A 415 2.79 -11.92 0.36
CA ARG A 415 2.36 -13.14 -0.36
C ARG A 415 2.09 -14.33 0.56
N ILE A 416 1.38 -14.13 1.67
CA ILE A 416 0.93 -15.23 2.50
C ILE A 416 0.00 -16.12 1.68
N SER A 417 0.29 -17.42 1.68
CA SER A 417 -0.52 -18.49 1.11
C SER A 417 -0.66 -19.68 2.07
N ASP A 418 0.28 -19.82 3.01
CA ASP A 418 0.21 -20.74 4.14
C ASP A 418 -0.03 -19.98 5.47
N MET A 419 -1.20 -20.13 6.05
CA MET A 419 -1.58 -19.50 7.32
C MET A 419 -1.05 -20.28 8.54
N LYS A 420 -0.33 -21.40 8.38
CA LYS A 420 0.17 -22.23 9.49
C LYS A 420 1.49 -21.79 10.08
N MET A 421 2.13 -20.76 9.52
CA MET A 421 3.40 -20.27 10.05
C MET A 421 3.28 -19.79 11.50
N ASP A 422 4.41 -19.79 12.22
CA ASP A 422 4.50 -19.26 13.58
C ASP A 422 4.52 -17.72 13.60
N PHE A 423 3.35 -17.11 13.40
CA PHE A 423 3.18 -15.66 13.42
C PHE A 423 3.50 -15.03 14.79
N ASN A 424 3.39 -15.78 15.88
CA ASN A 424 3.77 -15.29 17.21
C ASN A 424 5.29 -15.08 17.29
N SER A 425 6.07 -16.06 16.83
CA SER A 425 7.53 -15.94 16.72
C SER A 425 7.93 -14.78 15.80
N LEU A 426 7.26 -14.63 14.65
CA LEU A 426 7.51 -13.51 13.73
C LEU A 426 7.19 -12.15 14.37
N ALA A 427 6.10 -12.04 15.11
CA ALA A 427 5.76 -10.82 15.84
C ALA A 427 6.85 -10.43 16.86
N GLY A 428 7.43 -11.43 17.55
CA GLY A 428 8.58 -11.26 18.45
C GLY A 428 9.86 -10.80 17.74
N ARG A 429 9.97 -11.03 16.43
CA ARG A 429 11.08 -10.59 15.57
C ARG A 429 10.82 -9.26 14.87
N GLY A 430 9.72 -8.58 15.19
CA GLY A 430 9.42 -7.25 14.66
C GLY A 430 8.49 -7.21 13.45
N PHE A 431 7.94 -8.34 13.02
CA PHE A 431 6.85 -8.33 12.04
C PHE A 431 5.59 -7.73 12.67
N LYS A 432 4.99 -6.75 11.99
CA LYS A 432 3.79 -6.02 12.42
C LYS A 432 2.65 -6.05 11.41
N TYR A 433 2.91 -6.56 10.22
CA TYR A 433 1.91 -6.67 9.17
C TYR A 433 2.04 -8.03 8.48
N GLY A 434 0.92 -8.52 7.96
CA GLY A 434 0.87 -9.66 7.07
C GLY A 434 -0.06 -9.38 5.91
N LYS A 435 0.40 -9.65 4.69
CA LYS A 435 -0.37 -9.48 3.45
C LYS A 435 -0.84 -10.82 2.91
N LEU A 436 -2.14 -10.91 2.68
CA LEU A 436 -2.83 -12.09 2.19
C LEU A 436 -3.69 -11.71 0.99
N ASN A 437 -3.65 -12.52 -0.07
CA ASN A 437 -4.54 -12.31 -1.21
C ASN A 437 -6.00 -12.51 -0.80
N ALA A 438 -6.86 -11.55 -1.19
CA ALA A 438 -8.27 -11.54 -0.85
C ALA A 438 -8.98 -12.86 -1.18
N ASP A 439 -8.62 -13.51 -2.30
CA ASP A 439 -9.25 -14.75 -2.76
C ASP A 439 -9.00 -15.94 -1.82
N TYR A 440 -7.87 -15.96 -1.09
CA TYR A 440 -7.63 -16.97 -0.05
C TYR A 440 -8.53 -16.78 1.16
N LEU A 441 -8.82 -15.52 1.51
CA LEU A 441 -9.62 -15.21 2.70
C LEU A 441 -11.10 -15.49 2.46
N ILE A 442 -11.62 -15.08 1.31
CA ILE A 442 -13.04 -15.23 0.92
C ILE A 442 -13.36 -16.59 0.27
N GLY A 443 -12.40 -17.53 0.25
CA GLY A 443 -12.62 -18.91 -0.18
C GLY A 443 -12.75 -19.13 -1.70
N ARG A 444 -12.31 -18.17 -2.53
CA ARG A 444 -12.25 -18.32 -4.00
C ARG A 444 -11.00 -19.06 -4.46
N ARG A 445 -9.97 -19.13 -3.61
CA ARG A 445 -8.76 -19.92 -3.82
C ARG A 445 -8.50 -20.78 -2.58
N GLU A 446 -8.08 -22.01 -2.79
CA GLU A 446 -7.73 -22.91 -1.69
C GLU A 446 -6.47 -22.41 -0.97
N ALA A 447 -6.60 -22.09 0.32
CA ALA A 447 -5.48 -21.69 1.18
C ALA A 447 -4.98 -22.88 1.99
N ILE A 448 -3.67 -22.92 2.27
CA ILE A 448 -3.15 -23.85 3.27
C ILE A 448 -3.39 -23.19 4.64
N HIS A 449 -4.51 -23.51 5.29
CA HIS A 449 -4.90 -22.85 6.54
C HIS A 449 -4.90 -23.79 7.75
N GLY A 450 -4.81 -25.10 7.53
CA GLY A 450 -4.75 -26.08 8.62
C GLY A 450 -6.00 -26.03 9.49
N HIS A 451 -5.82 -25.83 10.80
CA HIS A 451 -6.93 -25.67 11.75
C HIS A 451 -7.38 -24.21 11.92
N ILE A 452 -6.70 -23.25 11.27
CA ILE A 452 -7.09 -21.84 11.32
C ILE A 452 -8.15 -21.65 10.25
N HIS A 453 -9.36 -21.24 10.64
CA HIS A 453 -10.36 -20.85 9.66
C HIS A 453 -10.00 -19.47 9.09
N PRO A 454 -10.18 -19.21 7.78
CA PRO A 454 -9.85 -17.91 7.19
C PRO A 454 -10.45 -16.70 7.93
N SER A 455 -11.70 -16.81 8.42
CA SER A 455 -12.34 -15.77 9.26
C SER A 455 -11.56 -15.40 10.51
N ASP A 456 -10.84 -16.36 11.09
CA ASP A 456 -10.16 -16.18 12.37
C ASP A 456 -8.72 -15.69 12.18
N PHE A 457 -8.24 -15.65 10.93
CA PHE A 457 -6.86 -15.31 10.62
C PHE A 457 -6.52 -13.86 10.98
N GLY A 458 -7.42 -12.92 10.67
CA GLY A 458 -7.27 -11.52 11.05
C GLY A 458 -7.15 -11.34 12.57
N ASP A 459 -8.04 -12.00 13.33
CA ASP A 459 -8.04 -11.98 14.79
C ASP A 459 -6.78 -12.64 15.38
N LEU A 460 -6.34 -13.75 14.80
CA LEU A 460 -5.11 -14.42 15.20
C LEU A 460 -3.89 -13.49 15.08
N LEU A 461 -3.73 -12.83 13.93
CA LEU A 461 -2.66 -11.86 13.72
C LEU A 461 -2.78 -10.69 14.71
N HIS A 462 -3.98 -10.17 14.92
CA HIS A 462 -4.23 -9.07 15.84
C HIS A 462 -3.85 -9.42 17.29
N ARG A 463 -4.11 -10.64 17.76
CA ARG A 463 -3.67 -11.13 19.08
C ARG A 463 -2.15 -11.09 19.25
N TYR A 464 -1.38 -11.27 18.18
CA TYR A 464 0.09 -11.16 18.20
C TYR A 464 0.59 -9.73 17.94
N GLY A 465 -0.31 -8.75 17.84
CA GLY A 465 0.03 -7.36 17.55
C GLY A 465 0.46 -7.14 16.10
N MET A 466 -0.04 -7.97 15.18
CA MET A 466 0.11 -7.82 13.74
C MET A 466 -1.20 -7.36 13.09
N GLN A 467 -1.12 -6.59 12.02
CA GLN A 467 -2.29 -6.18 11.23
C GLN A 467 -2.35 -6.95 9.91
N LEU A 468 -3.53 -7.49 9.59
CA LEU A 468 -3.81 -8.09 8.29
C LEU A 468 -4.06 -6.99 7.25
N ILE A 469 -3.43 -7.11 6.10
CA ILE A 469 -3.71 -6.33 4.90
C ILE A 469 -4.14 -7.32 3.82
N THR A 470 -5.30 -7.13 3.22
CA THR A 470 -5.70 -7.96 2.07
C THR A 470 -5.31 -7.29 0.77
N ASP A 471 -4.61 -8.01 -0.10
CA ASP A 471 -4.20 -7.51 -1.40
C ASP A 471 -4.99 -8.14 -2.56
N HIS A 472 -4.75 -7.68 -3.78
CA HIS A 472 -5.46 -8.11 -5.00
C HIS A 472 -6.99 -7.95 -4.93
N VAL A 473 -7.47 -6.88 -4.30
CA VAL A 473 -8.90 -6.51 -4.36
C VAL A 473 -9.20 -5.82 -5.69
N GLU A 474 -9.97 -6.50 -6.54
CA GLU A 474 -10.27 -6.08 -7.91
C GLU A 474 -11.73 -5.67 -8.12
N THR A 475 -12.64 -6.15 -7.27
CA THR A 475 -14.08 -5.98 -7.44
C THR A 475 -14.77 -5.48 -6.18
N GLU A 476 -15.87 -4.75 -6.36
CA GLU A 476 -16.74 -4.32 -5.26
C GLU A 476 -17.30 -5.50 -4.46
N ASN A 477 -17.56 -6.63 -5.12
CA ASN A 477 -18.06 -7.83 -4.45
C ASN A 477 -17.02 -8.42 -3.48
N GLN A 478 -15.73 -8.41 -3.85
CA GLN A 478 -14.66 -8.80 -2.91
C GLN A 478 -14.64 -7.88 -1.69
N VAL A 479 -14.86 -6.57 -1.84
CA VAL A 479 -14.91 -5.66 -0.68
C VAL A 479 -16.05 -6.03 0.26
N LEU A 480 -17.24 -6.32 -0.25
CA LEU A 480 -18.38 -6.73 0.57
C LEU A 480 -18.08 -8.02 1.34
N GLU A 481 -17.56 -9.04 0.64
CA GLU A 481 -17.15 -10.30 1.27
C GLU A 481 -16.08 -10.06 2.33
N LEU A 482 -15.05 -9.25 2.07
CA LEU A 482 -13.97 -8.95 3.03
C LEU A 482 -14.46 -8.25 4.30
N LEU A 483 -15.55 -7.47 4.24
CA LEU A 483 -16.14 -6.84 5.43
C LEU A 483 -16.73 -7.87 6.40
N ASP A 484 -17.22 -9.01 5.89
CA ASP A 484 -17.72 -10.10 6.74
C ASP A 484 -16.59 -10.79 7.54
N PHE A 485 -15.33 -10.56 7.15
CA PHE A 485 -14.11 -11.08 7.80
C PHE A 485 -13.42 -10.02 8.69
N ASP A 486 -14.09 -8.91 9.04
CA ASP A 486 -13.55 -7.76 9.80
C ASP A 486 -12.22 -7.21 9.23
N VAL A 487 -12.04 -7.27 7.92
CA VAL A 487 -10.83 -6.76 7.27
C VAL A 487 -10.80 -5.24 7.31
N LYS A 488 -9.72 -4.70 7.88
CA LYS A 488 -9.55 -3.25 8.13
C LYS A 488 -8.71 -2.54 7.07
N LEU A 489 -7.84 -3.26 6.38
CA LEU A 489 -6.90 -2.72 5.41
C LEU A 489 -6.93 -3.55 4.13
N ALA A 490 -7.03 -2.86 3.00
CA ALA A 490 -7.09 -3.49 1.69
C ALA A 490 -6.26 -2.75 0.64
N GLN A 491 -5.78 -3.48 -0.34
CA GLN A 491 -4.99 -3.01 -1.47
C GLN A 491 -5.44 -3.73 -2.75
N GLY A 492 -5.43 -3.01 -3.87
CA GLY A 492 -5.75 -3.60 -5.16
C GLY A 492 -6.12 -2.58 -6.22
N ASN A 493 -6.25 -3.06 -7.45
CA ASN A 493 -6.54 -2.23 -8.62
C ASN A 493 -7.91 -1.56 -8.55
N LEU A 494 -8.85 -2.09 -7.75
CA LEU A 494 -10.14 -1.45 -7.46
C LEU A 494 -9.95 -0.04 -6.87
N PHE A 495 -8.98 0.14 -5.98
CA PHE A 495 -8.74 1.43 -5.32
C PHE A 495 -7.80 2.31 -6.14
N SER A 496 -6.66 1.76 -6.57
CA SER A 496 -5.76 2.36 -7.54
C SER A 496 -4.69 1.34 -7.95
N PRO A 497 -4.30 1.31 -9.23
CA PRO A 497 -3.07 0.64 -9.63
C PRO A 497 -1.83 1.37 -9.07
N PRO A 498 -0.64 0.74 -9.07
CA PRO A 498 0.62 1.42 -8.75
C PRO A 498 0.89 2.59 -9.71
N ARG A 499 1.12 3.79 -9.18
CA ARG A 499 1.33 5.01 -9.98
C ARG A 499 2.72 5.60 -9.76
N PRO A 500 3.37 6.16 -10.81
CA PRO A 500 4.68 6.76 -10.67
C PRO A 500 4.64 7.95 -9.70
N VAL A 501 5.65 8.04 -8.85
CA VAL A 501 5.87 9.22 -8.02
C VAL A 501 6.28 10.37 -8.93
N ARG A 502 5.55 11.50 -8.86
CA ARG A 502 5.87 12.66 -9.69
C ARG A 502 7.29 13.17 -9.38
N ALA A 503 8.00 13.62 -10.42
CA ALA A 503 9.39 14.06 -10.30
C ALA A 503 9.59 15.19 -9.27
N GLU A 504 8.59 16.06 -9.05
CA GLU A 504 8.69 17.15 -8.06
C GLU A 504 8.75 16.63 -6.61
N VAL A 505 8.27 15.41 -6.37
CA VAL A 505 8.38 14.72 -5.07
C VAL A 505 9.77 14.09 -4.90
N LEU A 506 10.44 13.72 -5.99
CA LEU A 506 11.78 13.12 -5.99
C LEU A 506 12.91 14.16 -6.02
N GLN A 507 12.69 15.35 -6.59
CA GLN A 507 13.70 16.39 -6.84
C GLN A 507 13.74 17.52 -5.78
N GLY A 508 13.01 17.40 -4.67
CA GLY A 508 13.15 18.34 -3.54
C GLY A 508 12.60 19.76 -3.78
N ALA A 509 11.81 20.00 -4.83
CA ALA A 509 11.18 21.32 -5.03
C ALA A 509 10.18 21.63 -3.89
N PRO A 510 10.17 22.87 -3.35
CA PRO A 510 9.25 23.27 -2.29
C PRO A 510 7.80 23.09 -2.77
N ALA A 511 6.90 22.77 -1.84
CA ALA A 511 5.52 22.45 -2.20
C ALA A 511 4.89 23.70 -2.80
N PRO A 512 4.07 23.59 -3.87
CA PRO A 512 3.21 24.69 -4.25
C PRO A 512 2.36 25.04 -3.03
N GLY A 513 2.45 26.30 -2.59
CA GLY A 513 1.76 26.80 -1.41
C GLY A 513 0.25 26.55 -1.49
N PRO A 514 -0.45 26.54 -0.35
CA PRO A 514 -1.89 26.31 -0.32
C PRO A 514 -2.60 27.30 -1.25
N ARG A 515 -3.39 26.76 -2.20
CA ARG A 515 -4.24 27.57 -3.08
C ARG A 515 -5.14 28.42 -2.19
N ARG A 516 -4.97 29.74 -2.26
CA ARG A 516 -5.92 30.68 -1.67
C ARG A 516 -7.30 30.35 -2.24
N SER A 517 -8.22 29.94 -1.38
CA SER A 517 -9.64 29.95 -1.71
C SER A 517 -10.00 31.39 -2.04
N ALA A 518 -10.33 31.64 -3.30
CA ALA A 518 -10.97 32.88 -3.70
C ALA A 518 -12.38 32.83 -3.11
N ALA A 519 -12.57 33.50 -1.97
CA ALA A 519 -13.89 33.90 -1.53
C ALA A 519 -14.37 35.00 -2.50
N GLY A 520 -15.42 34.69 -3.24
CA GLY A 520 -16.29 35.62 -3.95
C GLY A 520 -17.71 35.43 -3.44
#